data_AF-A0A9P8AK20-F1
#
_entry.id   AF-A0A9P8AK20-F1
#
_cell.length_a   1.000
_cell.length_b   1.000
_cell.length_c   1.000
_cell.angle_alpha   90.00
_cell.angle_beta   90.00
_cell.angle_gamma   90.00
#
_symmetry.space_group_name_H-M   'P 1'
#
loop_
_entity.id
_entity.type
_entity.pdbx_description
1 polymer ?
#
loop_
_entity_poly.entity_id
_entity_poly.type
_entity_poly.pdbx_seq_one_letter_code
_entity_poly.pdbx_strand_id
1 'polypeptide(L)'
;MATFAKIKCFVSSFLLFYVIYLWTYRCGQLDNLYSPLNAIKSKIAGDHPESVELIKDIPVVFKNEVDSFEFAACGKLNQFELWVKPYTASGFAWLDAHVYSHPTFKKYAMADKLTFAKTKYYQFVHPLVLEVFQYIEMLQYKVAELTSPLIAKVKKSVN
;
A
#
# COMPACT_ATOMS: atom_id res chain seq x y z
N MET A 1 24.44 -1.42 26.34
CA MET A 1 24.47 -1.19 24.88
C MET A 1 23.54 -2.10 24.06
N ALA A 2 22.76 -3.02 24.65
CA ALA A 2 21.88 -3.93 23.91
C ALA A 2 20.50 -3.33 23.53
N THR A 3 20.08 -2.24 24.18
CA THR A 3 18.77 -1.61 23.98
C THR A 3 18.68 -0.81 22.68
N PHE A 4 19.74 -0.11 22.28
CA PHE A 4 19.78 0.67 21.03
C PHE A 4 19.72 -0.22 19.77
N ALA A 5 20.28 -1.43 19.80
CA ALA A 5 20.20 -2.38 18.70
C ALA A 5 18.76 -2.91 18.51
N LYS A 6 18.06 -3.18 19.61
CA LYS A 6 16.66 -3.63 19.58
C LYS A 6 15.74 -2.57 18.98
N ILE A 7 15.92 -1.30 19.35
CA ILE A 7 15.11 -0.18 18.82
C ILE A 7 15.25 -0.08 17.29
N LYS A 8 16.46 -0.21 16.74
CA LYS A 8 16.68 -0.17 15.29
C LYS A 8 15.98 -1.32 14.55
N CYS A 9 16.01 -2.54 15.09
CA CYS A 9 15.27 -3.68 14.53
C CYS A 9 13.76 -3.46 14.57
N PHE A 10 13.23 -2.90 15.67
CA PHE A 10 11.81 -2.57 15.77
C PHE A 10 11.37 -1.53 14.75
N VAL A 11 12.15 -0.44 14.60
CA VAL A 11 11.86 0.59 13.60
C VAL A 11 11.92 0.02 12.18
N SER A 12 12.92 -0.80 11.87
CA SER A 12 13.01 -1.45 10.56
C SER A 12 11.83 -2.37 10.28
N SER A 13 11.39 -3.14 11.28
CA SER A 13 10.24 -4.05 11.13
C SER A 13 8.94 -3.27 10.94
N PHE A 14 8.78 -2.16 11.67
CA PHE A 14 7.63 -1.27 11.52
C PHE A 14 7.57 -0.63 10.14
N LEU A 15 8.71 -0.15 9.63
CA LEU A 15 8.81 0.40 8.27
C LEU A 15 8.47 -0.65 7.22
N LEU A 16 8.97 -1.87 7.34
CA LEU A 16 8.64 -2.97 6.43
C LEU A 16 7.14 -3.27 6.45
N PHE A 17 6.54 -3.37 7.63
CA PHE A 17 5.11 -3.58 7.77
C PHE A 17 4.30 -2.43 7.14
N TYR A 18 4.74 -1.19 7.33
CA TYR A 18 4.11 -0.01 6.76
C TYR A 18 4.21 0.03 5.22
N VAL A 19 5.35 -0.37 4.66
CA VAL A 19 5.52 -0.49 3.20
C VAL A 19 4.59 -1.56 2.63
N ILE A 20 4.43 -2.69 3.32
CA ILE A 20 3.49 -3.75 2.93
C ILE A 20 2.04 -3.25 3.01
N TYR A 21 1.68 -2.53 4.08
CA TYR A 21 0.38 -1.87 4.23
C TYR A 21 0.11 -0.92 3.05
N LEU A 22 1.07 -0.06 2.73
CA LEU A 22 0.94 0.86 1.60
C LEU A 22 0.73 0.10 0.29
N TRP A 23 1.60 -0.87 0.00
CA TRP A 23 1.57 -1.62 -1.25
C TRP A 23 0.28 -2.43 -1.44
N THR A 24 -0.12 -3.20 -0.42
CA THR A 24 -1.22 -4.17 -0.54
C THR A 24 -2.60 -3.57 -0.34
N TYR A 25 -2.72 -2.52 0.48
CA TYR A 25 -4.00 -2.00 0.92
C TYR A 25 -4.23 -0.56 0.43
N ARG A 26 -3.37 0.41 0.79
CA ARG A 26 -3.60 1.81 0.39
C ARG A 26 -3.48 2.03 -1.11
N CYS A 27 -2.40 1.61 -1.76
CA CYS A 27 -2.23 1.85 -3.20
C CYS A 27 -3.36 1.22 -4.01
N GLY A 28 -3.83 0.02 -3.63
CA GLY A 28 -4.99 -0.61 -4.25
C GLY A 28 -6.29 0.18 -4.07
N GLN A 29 -6.54 0.75 -2.89
CA GLN A 29 -7.69 1.64 -2.69
C GLN A 29 -7.58 2.93 -3.49
N LEU A 30 -6.40 3.55 -3.54
CA LEU A 30 -6.19 4.78 -4.30
C LEU A 30 -6.38 4.55 -5.81
N ASP A 31 -5.87 3.45 -6.37
CA ASP A 31 -6.05 3.13 -7.79
C ASP A 31 -7.54 2.91 -8.15
N ASN A 32 -8.27 2.18 -7.30
CA ASN A 32 -9.70 1.94 -7.50
C ASN A 32 -10.55 3.22 -7.45
N LEU A 33 -10.12 4.24 -6.70
CA LEU A 33 -10.84 5.51 -6.56
C LEU A 33 -10.39 6.55 -7.60
N TYR A 34 -9.11 6.59 -7.94
CA TYR A 34 -8.52 7.59 -8.85
C TYR A 34 -8.77 7.27 -10.32
N SER A 35 -8.76 6.00 -10.71
CA SER A 35 -9.03 5.55 -12.09
C SER A 35 -10.39 6.03 -12.64
N PRO A 36 -11.53 5.81 -11.95
CA PRO A 36 -12.82 6.33 -12.42
C PRO A 36 -12.92 7.85 -12.33
N LEU A 37 -12.31 8.48 -11.32
CA LEU A 37 -12.35 9.94 -11.15
C LEU A 37 -11.65 10.66 -12.30
N ASN A 38 -10.50 10.16 -12.77
CA ASN A 38 -9.80 10.74 -13.91
C ASN A 38 -10.57 10.56 -15.22
N ALA A 39 -11.20 9.40 -15.41
CA ALA A 39 -12.04 9.13 -16.57
C ALA A 39 -13.24 10.09 -16.62
N ILE A 40 -13.87 10.36 -15.47
CA ILE A 40 -14.95 11.35 -15.34
C ILE A 40 -14.42 12.76 -15.59
N LYS A 41 -13.28 13.13 -14.99
CA LYS A 41 -12.67 14.46 -15.15
C LYS A 41 -12.28 14.74 -16.61
N SER A 42 -11.71 13.77 -17.32
CA SER A 42 -11.38 13.92 -18.75
C SER A 42 -12.63 14.05 -19.62
N LYS A 43 -13.73 13.39 -19.23
CA LYS A 43 -14.99 13.43 -19.98
C LYS A 43 -15.72 14.77 -19.78
N ILE A 44 -15.70 15.30 -18.56
CA ILE A 44 -16.34 16.58 -18.22
C ILE A 44 -15.52 17.79 -18.71
N ALA A 45 -14.18 17.70 -18.68
CA ALA A 45 -13.31 18.75 -19.22
C ALA A 45 -13.50 18.96 -20.74
N GLY A 46 -14.00 17.96 -21.46
CA GLY A 46 -14.34 18.07 -22.88
C GLY A 46 -15.70 18.72 -23.17
N ASP A 47 -16.65 18.68 -22.22
CA ASP A 47 -18.05 19.09 -22.45
C ASP A 47 -18.36 20.46 -21.81
N HIS A 48 -17.86 20.74 -20.60
CA HIS A 48 -18.08 22.00 -19.90
C HIS A 48 -16.91 22.38 -18.97
N PRO A 49 -16.01 23.32 -19.37
CA PRO A 49 -14.83 23.67 -18.58
C PRO A 49 -15.13 24.33 -17.22
N GLU A 50 -16.32 24.93 -17.05
CA GLU A 50 -16.76 25.58 -15.80
C GLU A 50 -17.15 24.58 -14.70
N SER A 51 -17.61 23.37 -15.07
CA SER A 51 -18.02 22.33 -14.12
C SER A 51 -16.85 21.58 -13.46
N VAL A 52 -15.62 21.80 -13.93
CA VAL A 52 -14.39 21.21 -13.37
C VAL A 52 -14.06 21.81 -12.00
N GLU A 53 -14.47 23.05 -11.71
CA GLU A 53 -14.29 23.65 -10.39
C GLU A 53 -15.19 23.03 -9.33
N LEU A 54 -16.40 22.59 -9.68
CA LEU A 54 -17.30 21.91 -8.75
C LEU A 54 -16.79 20.51 -8.34
N ILE A 55 -15.97 19.89 -9.18
CA ILE A 55 -15.34 18.59 -8.94
C ILE A 55 -14.11 18.73 -8.03
N LYS A 56 -13.47 19.90 -7.96
CA LYS A 56 -12.35 20.15 -7.02
C LYS A 56 -12.77 19.97 -5.56
N ASP A 57 -14.04 20.22 -5.26
CA ASP A 57 -14.59 20.16 -3.90
C ASP A 57 -15.20 18.80 -3.55
N ILE A 58 -15.19 17.82 -4.46
CA ILE A 58 -15.48 16.44 -4.06
C ILE A 58 -14.46 16.08 -2.99
N PRO A 59 -14.90 15.72 -1.77
CA PRO A 59 -14.00 15.34 -0.70
C PRO A 59 -13.41 13.98 -1.06
N VAL A 60 -12.39 13.99 -1.91
CA VAL A 60 -11.36 12.98 -1.84
C VAL A 60 -10.88 13.11 -0.39
N VAL A 61 -11.15 12.09 0.44
CA VAL A 61 -10.91 11.99 1.89
C VAL A 61 -9.45 12.31 2.32
N PHE A 62 -8.62 12.79 1.40
CA PHE A 62 -7.18 12.89 1.39
C PHE A 62 -6.67 14.34 1.54
N LYS A 63 -7.31 15.15 2.40
CA LYS A 63 -6.91 16.56 2.58
C LYS A 63 -5.91 16.76 3.72
N ASN A 64 -5.23 15.70 4.15
CA ASN A 64 -4.22 15.75 5.21
C ASN A 64 -2.82 15.59 4.60
N GLU A 65 -1.82 16.22 5.23
CA GLU A 65 -0.42 16.18 4.76
C GLU A 65 0.15 14.75 4.68
N VAL A 66 -0.40 13.85 5.50
CA VAL A 66 -0.08 12.41 5.52
C VAL A 66 -0.50 11.71 4.23
N ASP A 67 -1.66 12.04 3.68
CA ASP A 67 -2.21 11.40 2.47
C ASP A 67 -1.40 11.73 1.20
N SER A 68 -0.88 12.96 1.13
CA SER A 68 0.03 13.39 0.04
C SER A 68 1.31 12.55 0.01
N PHE A 69 1.85 12.24 1.19
CA PHE A 69 3.01 11.35 1.30
C PHE A 69 2.68 9.93 0.87
N GLU A 70 1.52 9.38 1.27
CA GLU A 70 1.10 8.03 0.85
C GLU A 70 0.94 7.92 -0.67
N PHE A 71 0.37 8.94 -1.33
CA PHE A 71 0.26 8.98 -2.79
C PHE A 71 1.63 9.00 -3.48
N ALA A 72 2.54 9.86 -3.01
CA ALA A 72 3.90 9.92 -3.54
C ALA A 72 4.69 8.61 -3.29
N ALA A 73 4.46 7.98 -2.14
CA ALA A 73 5.03 6.68 -1.82
C ALA A 73 4.51 5.59 -2.76
N CYS A 74 3.20 5.53 -3.01
CA CYS A 74 2.59 4.60 -3.96
C CYS A 74 3.17 4.75 -5.37
N GLY A 75 3.38 5.98 -5.86
CA GLY A 75 4.01 6.22 -7.16
C GLY A 75 5.43 5.62 -7.25
N LYS A 76 6.25 5.80 -6.20
CA LYS A 76 7.60 5.22 -6.13
C LYS A 76 7.59 3.70 -5.97
N LEU A 77 6.65 3.18 -5.18
CA LEU A 77 6.45 1.76 -4.98
C LEU A 77 6.09 1.04 -6.29
N ASN A 78 5.21 1.64 -7.11
CA ASN A 78 4.85 1.08 -8.40
C ASN A 78 6.05 1.05 -9.38
N GLN A 79 6.86 2.12 -9.39
CA GLN A 79 8.11 2.13 -10.16
C GLN A 79 9.09 1.05 -9.70
N PHE A 80 9.21 0.85 -8.38
CA PHE A 80 10.04 -0.21 -7.82
C PHE A 80 9.52 -1.59 -8.19
N GLU A 81 8.20 -1.80 -8.17
CA GLU A 81 7.59 -3.06 -8.60
C GLU A 81 7.93 -3.39 -10.07
N LEU A 82 7.85 -2.40 -10.96
CA LEU A 82 8.24 -2.57 -12.37
C LEU A 82 9.71 -2.97 -12.52
N TRP A 83 10.58 -2.44 -11.67
CA TRP A 83 12.01 -2.78 -11.67
C TRP A 83 12.27 -4.18 -11.09
N VAL A 84 11.55 -4.59 -10.05
CA VAL A 84 11.73 -5.91 -9.40
C VAL A 84 11.08 -7.04 -10.19
N LYS A 85 10.00 -6.78 -10.93
CA LYS A 85 9.26 -7.76 -11.75
C LYS A 85 10.15 -8.74 -12.52
N PRO A 86 11.13 -8.30 -13.33
CA PRO A 86 11.99 -9.23 -14.07
C PRO A 86 12.80 -10.16 -13.15
N TYR A 87 13.33 -9.66 -12.03
CA TYR A 87 14.09 -10.49 -11.08
C TYR A 87 13.21 -11.52 -10.38
N THR A 88 12.00 -11.13 -9.96
CA THR A 88 11.05 -12.07 -9.38
C THR A 88 10.62 -13.12 -10.38
N ALA A 89 10.39 -12.75 -11.65
CA ALA A 89 10.04 -13.68 -12.71
C ALA A 89 11.15 -14.70 -12.96
N SER A 90 12.42 -14.27 -13.00
CA SER A 90 13.56 -15.18 -13.13
C SER A 90 13.69 -16.13 -11.93
N GLY A 91 13.48 -15.64 -10.71
CA GLY A 91 13.49 -16.47 -9.51
C GLY A 91 12.40 -17.54 -9.51
N PHE A 92 11.17 -17.17 -9.87
CA PHE A 92 10.06 -18.11 -10.01
C PHE A 92 10.29 -19.12 -11.14
N ALA A 93 10.82 -18.69 -12.29
CA ALA A 93 11.14 -19.60 -13.39
C ALA A 93 12.21 -20.63 -12.99
N TRP A 94 13.24 -20.23 -12.24
CA TRP A 94 14.24 -21.16 -11.73
C TRP A 94 13.63 -22.14 -10.71
N LEU A 95 12.81 -21.65 -9.79
CA LEU A 95 12.10 -22.48 -8.80
C LEU A 95 11.22 -23.52 -9.51
N ASP A 96 10.47 -23.12 -10.53
CA ASP A 96 9.63 -24.00 -11.35
C ASP A 96 10.46 -25.08 -12.04
N ALA A 97 11.60 -24.68 -12.64
CA ALA A 97 12.48 -25.58 -13.35
C ALA A 97 13.21 -26.58 -12.43
N HIS A 98 13.52 -26.24 -11.18
CA HIS A 98 14.37 -27.07 -10.30
C HIS A 98 13.64 -27.67 -9.09
N VAL A 99 12.69 -26.97 -8.50
CA VAL A 99 11.99 -27.41 -7.27
C VAL A 99 10.68 -28.10 -7.63
N TYR A 100 9.84 -27.45 -8.43
CA TYR A 100 8.52 -28.00 -8.79
C TYR A 100 8.60 -29.16 -9.79
N SER A 101 9.66 -29.21 -10.59
CA SER A 101 9.93 -30.32 -11.52
C SER A 101 10.41 -31.60 -10.81
N HIS A 102 10.96 -31.48 -9.60
CA HIS A 102 11.66 -32.57 -8.92
C HIS A 102 10.71 -33.72 -8.51
N PRO A 103 11.08 -34.99 -8.71
CA PRO A 103 10.21 -36.14 -8.45
C PRO A 103 9.75 -36.25 -6.99
N THR A 104 10.54 -35.82 -6.01
CA THR A 104 10.10 -35.78 -4.60
C THR A 104 9.00 -34.73 -4.36
N PHE A 105 9.04 -33.59 -5.06
CA PHE A 105 8.04 -32.54 -4.92
C PHE A 105 6.67 -33.03 -5.39
N LYS A 106 6.65 -33.75 -6.52
CA LYS A 106 5.46 -34.41 -7.06
C LYS A 106 4.97 -35.55 -6.17
N LYS A 107 5.89 -36.40 -5.67
CA LYS A 107 5.56 -37.55 -4.82
C LYS A 107 4.84 -37.15 -3.52
N TYR A 108 5.17 -36.00 -2.94
CA TYR A 108 4.57 -35.54 -1.69
C TYR A 108 3.39 -34.57 -1.89
N ALA A 109 2.92 -34.38 -3.13
CA ALA A 109 1.86 -33.43 -3.47
C ALA A 109 2.12 -32.04 -2.85
N MET A 110 3.38 -31.59 -2.89
CA MET A 110 3.78 -30.34 -2.23
C MET A 110 3.09 -29.13 -2.84
N ALA A 111 2.75 -29.18 -4.13
CA ALA A 111 1.92 -28.16 -4.80
C ALA A 111 0.55 -28.00 -4.11
N ASP A 112 -0.11 -29.12 -3.80
CA ASP A 112 -1.43 -29.11 -3.16
C ASP A 112 -1.34 -28.61 -1.73
N LYS A 113 -0.30 -29.02 -1.00
CA LYS A 113 -0.05 -28.53 0.37
C LYS A 113 0.26 -27.04 0.40
N LEU A 114 1.03 -26.53 -0.57
CA LEU A 114 1.33 -25.11 -0.69
C LEU A 114 0.07 -24.31 -1.02
N THR A 115 -0.78 -24.83 -1.91
CA THR A 115 -2.06 -24.23 -2.27
C THR A 115 -3.04 -24.24 -1.10
N PHE A 116 -3.07 -25.32 -0.33
CA PHE A 116 -3.88 -25.43 0.89
C PHE A 116 -3.40 -24.45 1.97
N ALA A 117 -2.09 -24.36 2.21
CA ALA A 117 -1.52 -23.40 3.14
C ALA A 117 -1.82 -21.95 2.74
N LYS A 118 -1.68 -21.64 1.44
CA LYS A 118 -2.08 -20.34 0.87
C LYS A 118 -3.56 -20.06 1.11
N THR A 119 -4.44 -21.03 0.84
CA THR A 119 -5.89 -20.88 1.06
C THR A 119 -6.21 -20.64 2.53
N LYS A 120 -5.58 -21.38 3.45
CA LYS A 120 -5.74 -21.17 4.89
C LYS A 120 -5.24 -19.79 5.33
N TYR A 121 -4.12 -19.33 4.78
CA TYR A 121 -3.64 -17.97 5.02
C TYR A 121 -4.69 -16.93 4.60
N TYR A 122 -5.25 -17.05 3.39
CA TYR A 122 -6.30 -16.12 2.93
C TYR A 122 -7.62 -16.23 3.70
N GLN A 123 -7.94 -17.38 4.25
CA GLN A 123 -9.14 -17.55 5.06
C GLN A 123 -9.01 -16.92 6.45
N PHE A 124 -7.85 -17.04 7.11
CA PHE A 124 -7.71 -16.68 8.52
C PHE A 124 -6.83 -15.46 8.77
N VAL A 125 -5.71 -15.34 8.06
CA VAL A 125 -4.73 -14.28 8.32
C VAL A 125 -5.09 -13.02 7.53
N HIS A 126 -5.51 -13.17 6.28
CA HIS A 126 -5.88 -12.04 5.43
C HIS A 126 -6.97 -11.13 6.02
N PRO A 127 -8.14 -11.63 6.52
CA PRO A 127 -9.13 -10.74 7.12
C PRO A 127 -8.59 -10.03 8.39
N LEU A 128 -7.80 -10.71 9.21
CA LEU A 128 -7.19 -10.10 10.40
C LEU A 128 -6.22 -8.98 10.03
N VAL A 129 -5.41 -9.19 8.99
CA VAL A 129 -4.47 -8.17 8.48
C VAL A 129 -5.24 -6.96 7.95
N LEU A 130 -6.36 -7.18 7.23
CA LEU A 130 -7.21 -6.09 6.75
C LEU A 130 -7.82 -5.28 7.91
N GLU A 131 -8.29 -5.93 8.98
CA GLU A 131 -8.80 -5.22 10.15
C GLU A 131 -7.70 -4.35 10.80
N VAL A 132 -6.50 -4.88 10.97
CA VAL A 132 -5.36 -4.11 11.49
C VAL A 132 -5.05 -2.90 10.60
N PHE A 133 -5.12 -3.07 9.28
CA PHE A 133 -4.91 -1.98 8.34
C PHE A 133 -5.99 -0.88 8.44
N GLN A 134 -7.26 -1.25 8.64
CA GLN A 134 -8.33 -0.29 8.91
C GLN A 134 -8.12 0.48 10.23
N TYR A 135 -7.61 -0.20 11.27
CA TYR A 135 -7.24 0.48 12.52
C TYR A 135 -6.11 1.51 12.32
N ILE A 136 -5.14 1.20 11.43
CA ILE A 136 -4.07 2.14 11.09
C ILE A 136 -4.64 3.40 10.43
N GLU A 137 -5.62 3.28 9.53
CA GLU A 137 -6.28 4.45 8.91
C GLU A 137 -6.95 5.34 9.95
N MET A 138 -7.68 4.76 10.91
CA MET A 138 -8.28 5.53 12.00
C MET A 138 -7.23 6.24 12.86
N LEU A 139 -6.10 5.58 13.13
CA LEU A 139 -4.98 6.18 13.86
C LEU A 139 -4.34 7.33 13.07
N GLN A 140 -4.10 7.13 11.78
CA GLN A 140 -3.56 8.17 10.89
C GLN A 140 -4.47 9.39 10.85
N TYR A 141 -5.79 9.19 10.74
CA TYR A 141 -6.77 10.27 10.75
C TYR A 141 -6.72 11.08 12.05
N LYS A 142 -6.74 10.41 13.22
CA LYS A 142 -6.65 11.09 14.52
C LYS A 142 -5.33 11.83 14.70
N VAL A 143 -4.22 11.25 14.25
CA VAL A 143 -2.91 11.90 14.28
C VAL A 143 -2.90 13.13 13.38
N ALA A 144 -3.45 13.04 12.17
CA ALA A 144 -3.56 14.17 11.24
C ALA A 144 -4.41 15.30 11.83
N GLU A 145 -5.55 14.98 12.44
CA GLU A 145 -6.41 15.97 13.10
C GLU A 145 -5.65 16.74 14.19
N LEU A 146 -4.90 16.04 15.05
CA LEU A 146 -4.09 16.63 16.12
C LEU A 146 -2.88 17.43 15.61
N THR A 147 -2.27 17.03 14.50
CA THR A 147 -1.08 17.71 13.94
C THR A 147 -1.42 18.90 13.05
N SER A 148 -2.58 18.91 12.39
CA SER A 148 -3.02 20.01 11.53
C SER A 148 -2.99 21.40 12.19
N PRO A 149 -3.50 21.63 13.43
CA PRO A 149 -3.44 22.95 14.06
C PRO A 149 -2.02 23.33 14.50
N LEU A 150 -1.17 22.35 14.82
CA LEU A 150 0.22 22.58 15.22
C LEU A 150 1.06 23.03 14.02
N ILE A 151 0.90 22.36 12.87
CA ILE A 151 1.59 22.74 11.63
C ILE A 151 1.14 24.13 11.18
N ALA A 152 -0.16 24.45 11.28
CA ALA A 152 -0.66 25.79 10.98
C ALA A 152 -0.05 26.88 11.89
N LYS A 153 0.09 26.61 13.19
CA LYS A 153 0.75 27.52 14.14
C LYS A 153 2.24 27.69 13.84
N VAL A 154 2.96 26.60 13.54
CA VAL A 154 4.39 26.64 13.19
C VAL A 154 4.58 27.43 11.90
N LYS A 155 3.78 27.16 10.86
CA LYS A 155 3.85 27.87 9.58
C LYS A 155 3.61 29.37 9.71
N LYS A 156 2.71 29.77 10.62
CA LYS A 156 2.46 31.18 10.94
C LYS A 156 3.56 31.82 11.80
N SER A 157 4.35 31.02 12.51
CA SER A 157 5.48 31.52 13.32
C SER A 157 6.79 31.59 12.54
N VAL A 158 6.90 30.87 11.43
CA VAL A 158 8.09 30.82 10.56
C VAL A 158 8.01 31.84 9.42
N ASN A 159 6.83 32.42 9.18
CA ASN A 159 6.53 33.35 8.09
C ASN A 159 6.11 34.72 8.65
#